data_AF-A0A0G1AGM4-F1
#
_entry.id   AF-A0A0G1AGM4-F1
#
_cell.length_a   1.000
_cell.length_b   1.000
_cell.length_c   1.000
_cell.angle_alpha   90.00
_cell.angle_beta   90.00
_cell.angle_gamma   90.00
#
_symmetry.space_group_name_H-M   'P 1'
#
loop_
_entity.id
_entity.type
_entity.pdbx_description
1 polymer ?
#
loop_
_entity_poly.entity_id
_entity_poly.type
_entity_poly.pdbx_seq_one_letter_code
_entity_poly.pdbx_strand_id
1 'polypeptide(L)'
;MMYRKYMQMLILSQSVKNCFMILQSLLNKITSVTLSKRKEFVLITVVLTGGLVAAQLIAESTRYWTLLFLTVSTYAISALGLREQMKGIKWVTLLALPTLFTAAVGLFYFLLPVRWLTRLPVATLYAVGIYAILLVENIYSVAVNRSIQLLRVAHAVGFLVTLVTIFLLLNTLYSLRLESYINIGLVALITMPLVLQSLWSIKLDETIDRTVLIYSIFLRF
;
A
#
# COMPACT_ATOMS: atom_id res chain seq x y z
N MET A 1 -1.07 -55.71 4.77
CA MET A 1 -1.07 -54.48 3.92
C MET A 1 -1.66 -53.25 4.61
N MET A 2 -2.61 -53.41 5.54
CA MET A 2 -3.32 -52.31 6.22
C MET A 2 -2.46 -51.50 7.22
N TYR A 3 -1.54 -52.16 7.95
CA TYR A 3 -0.69 -51.51 8.98
C TYR A 3 0.31 -50.47 8.43
N ARG A 4 0.81 -50.67 7.20
CA ARG A 4 1.76 -49.76 6.54
C ARG A 4 1.15 -48.40 6.21
N LYS A 5 -0.17 -48.36 5.97
CA LYS A 5 -0.92 -47.15 5.60
C LYS A 5 -1.16 -46.24 6.82
N TYR A 6 -1.44 -46.81 7.99
CA TYR A 6 -1.57 -46.06 9.25
C TYR A 6 -0.23 -45.48 9.71
N MET A 7 0.85 -46.24 9.55
CA MET A 7 2.20 -45.79 9.91
C MET A 7 2.70 -44.66 9.01
N GLN A 8 2.34 -44.66 7.71
CA GLN A 8 2.62 -43.52 6.80
C GLN A 8 1.78 -42.28 7.11
N MET A 9 0.50 -42.43 7.50
CA MET A 9 -0.35 -41.30 7.91
C MET A 9 0.17 -40.59 9.17
N LEU A 10 0.71 -41.35 10.13
CA LEU A 10 1.26 -40.80 11.37
C LEU A 10 2.53 -39.97 11.12
N ILE A 11 3.41 -40.43 10.22
CA ILE A 11 4.63 -39.70 9.82
C ILE A 11 4.27 -38.42 9.05
N LEU A 12 3.26 -38.47 8.16
CA LEU A 12 2.81 -37.30 7.41
C LEU A 12 2.21 -36.23 8.33
N SER A 13 1.42 -36.63 9.34
CA SER A 13 0.86 -35.71 10.35
C SER A 13 1.94 -35.04 11.19
N GLN A 14 2.96 -35.79 11.61
CA GLN A 14 4.08 -35.26 12.40
C GLN A 14 4.93 -34.26 11.60
N SER A 15 5.18 -34.54 10.31
CA SER A 15 5.95 -33.65 9.43
C SER A 15 5.19 -32.37 9.10
N VAL A 16 3.87 -32.42 8.92
CA VAL A 16 3.03 -31.23 8.70
C VAL A 16 2.95 -30.37 9.96
N LYS A 17 2.81 -30.98 11.14
CA LYS A 17 2.87 -30.26 12.43
C LYS A 17 4.23 -29.61 12.66
N ASN A 18 5.33 -30.30 12.38
CA ASN A 18 6.67 -29.72 12.50
C ASN A 18 6.89 -28.58 11.50
N CYS A 19 6.41 -28.71 10.26
CA CYS A 19 6.46 -27.63 9.27
C CYS A 19 5.64 -26.42 9.71
N PHE A 20 4.42 -26.64 10.23
CA PHE A 20 3.58 -25.57 10.78
C PHE A 20 4.22 -24.90 11.99
N MET A 21 4.86 -25.67 12.87
CA MET A 21 5.55 -25.17 14.06
C MET A 21 6.83 -24.39 13.71
N ILE A 22 7.58 -24.84 12.71
CA ILE A 22 8.74 -24.11 12.16
C ILE A 22 8.28 -22.82 11.49
N LEU A 23 7.22 -22.86 10.68
CA LEU A 23 6.63 -21.69 10.03
C LEU A 23 6.13 -20.68 11.08
N GLN A 24 5.48 -21.16 12.14
CA GLN A 24 5.02 -20.34 13.25
C GLN A 24 6.18 -19.76 14.06
N SER A 25 7.29 -20.51 14.22
CA SER A 25 8.49 -20.01 14.88
C SER A 25 9.22 -18.93 14.05
N LEU A 26 9.21 -19.05 12.72
CA LEU A 26 9.77 -18.06 11.80
C LEU A 26 8.90 -16.81 11.73
N LEU A 27 7.57 -16.97 11.71
CA LEU A 27 6.60 -15.87 11.81
C LEU A 27 6.71 -15.15 13.16
N ASN A 28 6.87 -15.89 14.26
CA ASN A 28 7.04 -15.30 15.59
C ASN A 28 8.39 -14.59 15.76
N LYS A 29 9.45 -15.08 15.09
CA LYS A 29 10.76 -14.41 15.11
C LYS A 29 10.72 -13.07 14.35
N ILE A 30 9.95 -12.99 13.27
CA ILE A 30 9.69 -11.73 12.53
C ILE A 30 8.86 -10.76 13.38
N THR A 31 7.88 -11.23 14.16
CA THR A 31 7.05 -10.36 15.02
C THR A 31 7.70 -9.97 16.35
N SER A 32 8.73 -10.70 16.81
CA SER A 32 9.43 -10.42 18.07
C SER A 32 10.57 -9.40 17.96
N VAL A 33 10.90 -8.91 16.77
CA VAL A 33 11.88 -7.83 16.66
C VAL A 33 11.21 -6.56 17.18
N THR A 34 11.58 -6.14 18.38
CA THR A 34 11.31 -4.81 18.92
C THR A 34 12.10 -3.77 18.11
N LEU A 35 11.76 -3.60 16.84
CA LEU A 35 12.27 -2.53 16.00
C LEU A 35 11.61 -1.23 16.47
N SER A 36 12.41 -0.19 16.66
CA SER A 36 11.87 1.16 16.77
C SER A 36 10.98 1.43 15.56
N LYS A 37 9.79 2.04 15.74
CA LYS A 37 8.80 2.29 14.68
C LYS A 37 9.38 2.86 13.38
N ARG A 38 10.42 3.70 13.49
CA ARG A 38 11.13 4.27 12.35
C ARG A 38 11.87 3.22 11.53
N LYS A 39 12.52 2.26 12.19
CA LYS A 39 13.24 1.16 11.54
C LYS A 39 12.27 0.16 10.88
N GLU A 40 11.08 -0.04 11.46
CA GLU A 40 10.01 -0.83 10.86
C GLU A 40 9.54 -0.21 9.53
N PHE A 41 9.31 1.11 9.49
CA PHE A 41 8.95 1.79 8.24
C PHE A 41 10.07 1.75 7.20
N VAL A 42 11.32 1.93 7.60
CA VAL A 42 12.46 1.77 6.68
C VAL A 42 12.49 0.35 6.09
N LEU A 43 12.26 -0.68 6.91
CA LEU A 43 12.20 -2.07 6.44
C LEU A 43 11.07 -2.27 5.44
N ILE A 44 9.86 -1.78 5.74
CA ILE A 44 8.71 -1.85 4.84
C ILE A 44 9.03 -1.16 3.51
N THR A 45 9.59 0.05 3.55
CA THR A 45 10.00 0.80 2.36
C THR A 45 11.00 0.00 1.52
N VAL A 46 12.03 -0.58 2.13
CA VAL A 46 13.03 -1.39 1.43
C VAL A 46 12.40 -2.63 0.81
N VAL A 47 11.54 -3.35 1.55
CA VAL A 47 10.85 -4.54 1.06
C VAL A 47 9.94 -4.21 -0.13
N LEU A 48 9.10 -3.18 -0.01
CA LEU A 48 8.19 -2.77 -1.08
C LEU A 48 8.95 -2.24 -2.30
N THR A 49 10.02 -1.47 -2.09
CA THR A 49 10.86 -0.96 -3.20
C THR A 49 11.57 -2.10 -3.91
N GLY A 50 12.12 -3.06 -3.15
CA GLY A 50 12.69 -4.28 -3.71
C GLY A 50 11.65 -5.09 -4.50
N GLY A 51 10.43 -5.19 -3.98
CA GLY A 51 9.29 -5.80 -4.66
C GLY A 51 8.93 -5.09 -5.97
N LEU A 52 8.94 -3.75 -5.98
CA LEU A 52 8.73 -2.96 -7.20
C LEU A 52 9.84 -3.23 -8.21
N VAL A 53 11.11 -3.14 -7.82
CA VAL A 53 12.24 -3.39 -8.72
C VAL A 53 12.20 -4.83 -9.26
N ALA A 54 11.89 -5.83 -8.43
CA ALA A 54 11.69 -7.19 -8.88
C ALA A 54 10.55 -7.31 -9.90
N ALA A 55 9.43 -6.63 -9.68
CA ALA A 55 8.32 -6.58 -10.63
C ALA A 55 8.71 -5.95 -11.98
N GLN A 56 9.69 -5.05 -12.00
CA GLN A 56 10.22 -4.44 -13.23
C GLN A 56 11.20 -5.34 -14.01
N LEU A 57 11.72 -6.40 -13.38
CA LEU A 57 12.63 -7.36 -13.99
C LEU A 57 11.91 -8.58 -14.58
N ILE A 58 10.67 -8.83 -14.17
CA ILE A 58 9.85 -9.95 -14.63
C ILE A 58 9.38 -9.72 -16.08
N ALA A 59 9.19 -10.84 -16.81
CA ALA A 59 8.78 -10.84 -18.21
C ALA A 59 7.43 -10.15 -18.46
N GLU A 60 7.29 -9.56 -19.65
CA GLU A 60 6.18 -8.67 -20.02
C GLU A 60 4.79 -9.33 -19.92
N SER A 61 4.69 -10.64 -20.16
CA SER A 61 3.43 -11.39 -20.12
C SER A 61 2.75 -11.45 -18.74
N THR A 62 3.53 -11.37 -17.65
CA THR A 62 3.03 -11.53 -16.26
C THR A 62 3.14 -10.24 -15.45
N ARG A 63 3.48 -9.12 -16.10
CA ARG A 63 3.77 -7.84 -15.45
C ARG A 63 2.55 -7.26 -14.72
N TYR A 64 1.36 -7.35 -15.32
CA TYR A 64 0.11 -6.88 -14.69
C TYR A 64 -0.26 -7.69 -13.45
N TRP A 65 -0.14 -9.02 -13.51
CA TRP A 65 -0.40 -9.90 -12.35
C TRP A 65 0.58 -9.65 -11.21
N THR A 66 1.86 -9.45 -11.54
CA THR A 66 2.91 -9.14 -10.56
C THR A 66 2.66 -7.79 -9.90
N LEU A 67 2.26 -6.77 -10.68
CA LEU A 67 1.93 -5.46 -10.15
C LEU A 67 0.68 -5.49 -9.26
N LEU A 68 -0.35 -6.23 -9.67
CA LEU A 68 -1.53 -6.45 -8.85
C LEU A 68 -1.16 -7.11 -7.52
N PHE A 69 -0.35 -8.17 -7.57
CA PHE A 69 0.17 -8.83 -6.38
C PHE A 69 0.96 -7.88 -5.47
N LEU A 70 1.81 -7.02 -6.04
CA LEU A 70 2.57 -6.02 -5.28
C LEU A 70 1.66 -4.97 -4.64
N THR A 71 0.63 -4.51 -5.35
CA THR A 71 -0.33 -3.52 -4.85
C THR A 71 -1.13 -4.09 -3.68
N VAL A 72 -1.62 -5.32 -3.82
CA VAL A 72 -2.33 -6.02 -2.73
C VAL A 72 -1.39 -6.31 -1.56
N SER A 73 -0.16 -6.73 -1.82
CA SER A 73 0.86 -6.96 -0.79
C SER A 73 1.20 -5.66 -0.05
N THR A 74 1.17 -4.51 -0.73
CA THR A 74 1.38 -3.20 -0.11
C THR A 74 0.31 -2.89 0.94
N TYR A 75 -0.95 -3.26 0.69
CA TYR A 75 -2.02 -3.11 1.68
C TYR A 75 -1.68 -3.89 2.95
N ALA A 76 -1.34 -5.18 2.79
CA ALA A 76 -1.04 -6.07 3.90
C ALA A 76 0.23 -5.67 4.66
N ILE A 77 1.30 -5.32 3.96
CA ILE A 77 2.58 -4.95 4.60
C ILE A 77 2.47 -3.59 5.29
N SER A 78 1.80 -2.60 4.68
CA SER A 78 1.57 -1.30 5.31
C SER A 78 0.66 -1.43 6.54
N ALA A 79 -0.35 -2.30 6.46
CA ALA A 79 -1.19 -2.65 7.60
C ALA A 79 -0.37 -3.19 8.78
N LEU A 80 0.63 -4.05 8.54
CA LEU A 80 1.49 -4.57 9.61
C LEU A 80 2.26 -3.46 10.32
N GLY A 81 2.76 -2.46 9.59
CA GLY A 81 3.49 -1.33 10.18
C GLY A 81 2.61 -0.40 11.02
N LEU A 82 1.36 -0.19 10.58
CA LEU A 82 0.42 0.76 11.19
C LEU A 82 -0.52 0.13 12.24
N ARG A 83 -0.55 -1.20 12.36
CA ARG A 83 -1.56 -1.98 13.13
C ARG A 83 -1.79 -1.52 14.57
N GLU A 84 -0.76 -1.02 15.25
CA GLU A 84 -0.82 -0.70 16.67
C GLU A 84 -1.78 0.46 17.01
N GLN A 85 -2.07 1.34 16.05
CA GLN A 85 -2.83 2.58 16.29
C GLN A 85 -4.07 2.71 15.39
N MET A 86 -4.40 1.66 14.62
CA MET A 86 -5.53 1.66 13.69
C MET A 86 -6.77 1.00 14.30
N LYS A 87 -7.82 1.79 14.55
CA LYS A 87 -9.16 1.31 14.91
C LYS A 87 -10.19 1.74 13.86
N GLY A 88 -11.13 0.83 13.56
CA GLY A 88 -12.29 1.12 12.72
C GLY A 88 -11.94 1.61 11.31
N ILE A 89 -12.48 2.77 10.95
CA ILE A 89 -12.43 3.30 9.57
C ILE A 89 -11.03 3.69 9.11
N LYS A 90 -10.10 3.91 10.05
CA LYS A 90 -8.68 4.22 9.78
C LYS A 90 -8.00 3.14 8.92
N TRP A 91 -8.47 1.90 8.97
CA TRP A 91 -7.98 0.81 8.12
C TRP A 91 -8.23 1.01 6.63
N VAL A 92 -9.35 1.65 6.29
CA VAL A 92 -9.70 1.88 4.88
C VAL A 92 -9.07 3.19 4.40
N THR A 93 -9.15 4.26 5.21
CA THR A 93 -8.66 5.58 4.80
C THR A 93 -7.13 5.65 4.78
N LEU A 94 -6.43 5.23 5.85
CA LEU A 94 -4.97 5.38 5.93
C LEU A 94 -4.22 4.42 4.99
N LEU A 95 -4.80 3.28 4.63
CA LEU A 95 -4.16 2.31 3.73
C LEU A 95 -4.50 2.53 2.25
N ALA A 96 -5.48 3.37 1.94
CA ALA A 96 -5.82 3.71 0.56
C ALA A 96 -4.66 4.44 -0.14
N LEU A 97 -4.01 5.39 0.53
CA LEU A 97 -2.92 6.17 -0.08
C LEU A 97 -1.68 5.32 -0.42
N PRO A 98 -1.08 4.52 0.50
CA PRO A 98 0.11 3.74 0.17
C PRO A 98 -0.15 2.68 -0.92
N THR A 99 -1.37 2.11 -0.95
CA THR A 99 -1.74 1.14 -1.99
C THR A 99 -1.93 1.79 -3.35
N LEU A 100 -2.70 2.87 -3.42
CA LEU A 100 -2.93 3.58 -4.68
C LEU A 100 -1.66 4.23 -5.19
N PHE A 101 -0.76 4.72 -4.33
CA PHE A 101 0.56 5.19 -4.73
C PHE A 101 1.40 4.09 -5.38
N THR A 102 1.35 2.86 -4.86
CA THR A 102 2.06 1.72 -5.44
C THR A 102 1.48 1.32 -6.80
N ALA A 103 0.16 1.29 -6.91
CA ALA A 103 -0.50 1.10 -8.20
C ALA A 103 -0.10 2.21 -9.18
N ALA A 104 -0.10 3.47 -8.73
CA ALA A 104 0.22 4.63 -9.54
C ALA A 104 1.63 4.57 -10.14
N VAL A 105 2.65 4.39 -9.29
CA VAL A 105 4.04 4.34 -9.73
C VAL A 105 4.31 3.10 -10.59
N GLY A 106 3.74 1.96 -10.20
CA GLY A 106 3.91 0.70 -10.94
C GLY A 106 3.26 0.73 -12.32
N LEU A 107 2.03 1.24 -12.43
CA LEU A 107 1.34 1.40 -13.71
C LEU A 107 2.01 2.47 -14.59
N PHE A 108 2.41 3.60 -14.01
CA PHE A 108 3.06 4.67 -14.76
C PHE A 108 4.42 4.24 -15.32
N TYR A 109 5.16 3.37 -14.61
CA TYR A 109 6.38 2.77 -15.13
C TYR A 109 6.17 2.01 -16.46
N PHE A 110 4.94 1.57 -16.76
CA PHE A 110 4.64 0.85 -18.00
C PHE A 110 4.59 1.80 -19.21
N LEU A 111 4.36 3.09 -18.97
CA LEU A 111 4.38 4.13 -19.99
C LEU A 111 5.80 4.58 -20.34
N LEU A 112 6.77 4.30 -19.46
CA LEU A 112 8.15 4.72 -19.63
C LEU A 112 8.94 3.71 -20.48
N PRO A 113 9.90 4.17 -21.30
CA PRO A 113 10.77 3.26 -22.03
C PRO A 113 11.58 2.40 -21.06
N VAL A 114 11.62 1.09 -21.30
CA VAL A 114 12.26 0.09 -20.42
C VAL A 114 13.79 0.21 -20.55
N ARG A 115 14.38 1.09 -19.75
CA ARG A 115 15.82 1.28 -19.65
C ARG A 115 16.23 1.19 -18.19
N TRP A 116 17.45 0.71 -17.92
CA TRP A 116 17.98 0.72 -16.55
C TRP A 116 18.01 2.13 -15.95
N LEU A 117 18.28 3.15 -16.79
CA LEU A 117 18.27 4.54 -16.37
C LEU A 117 16.89 5.05 -15.93
N THR A 118 15.78 4.53 -16.45
CA THR A 118 14.42 4.92 -16.01
C THR A 118 13.98 4.17 -14.76
N ARG A 119 14.55 2.99 -14.48
CA ARG A 119 14.25 2.21 -13.27
C ARG A 119 14.73 2.89 -12.00
N LEU A 120 15.93 3.46 -12.00
CA LEU A 120 16.54 4.04 -10.81
C LEU A 120 15.74 5.25 -10.29
N PRO A 121 15.41 6.28 -11.10
CA PRO A 121 14.59 7.40 -10.65
C PRO A 121 13.20 6.97 -10.16
N VAL A 122 12.58 5.98 -10.82
CA VAL A 122 11.26 5.46 -10.42
C VAL A 122 11.35 4.73 -9.08
N ALA A 123 12.37 3.89 -8.88
CA ALA A 123 12.59 3.20 -7.61
C ALA A 123 12.89 4.19 -6.47
N THR A 124 13.69 5.24 -6.73
CA THR A 124 13.98 6.29 -5.75
C THR A 124 12.73 7.08 -5.40
N LEU A 125 11.96 7.52 -6.41
CA LEU A 125 10.68 8.22 -6.20
C LEU A 125 9.71 7.36 -5.40
N TYR A 126 9.63 6.07 -5.71
CA TYR A 126 8.81 5.13 -4.98
C TYR A 126 9.27 4.97 -3.53
N ALA A 127 10.57 4.76 -3.28
CA ALA A 127 11.13 4.57 -1.95
C ALA A 127 10.90 5.80 -1.06
N VAL A 128 11.19 7.00 -1.58
CA VAL A 128 10.95 8.27 -0.87
C VAL A 128 9.46 8.48 -0.62
N GLY A 129 8.64 8.26 -1.65
CA GLY A 129 7.19 8.43 -1.56
C GLY A 129 6.55 7.48 -0.55
N ILE A 130 6.83 6.18 -0.62
CA ILE A 130 6.21 5.20 0.28
C ILE A 130 6.67 5.41 1.73
N TYR A 131 7.94 5.78 1.96
CA TYR A 131 8.41 6.14 3.30
C TYR A 131 7.71 7.38 3.85
N ALA A 132 7.56 8.42 3.02
CA ALA A 132 6.85 9.63 3.40
C ALA A 132 5.37 9.34 3.73
N ILE A 133 4.70 8.52 2.93
CA ILE A 133 3.31 8.08 3.18
C ILE A 133 3.23 7.37 4.53
N LEU A 134 4.05 6.34 4.77
CA LEU A 134 4.01 5.60 6.04
C LEU A 134 4.21 6.51 7.26
N LEU A 135 5.08 7.52 7.15
CA LEU A 135 5.29 8.49 8.20
C LEU A 135 4.06 9.39 8.42
N VAL A 136 3.46 9.90 7.34
CA VAL A 136 2.26 10.74 7.37
C VAL A 136 1.08 9.98 7.96
N GLU A 137 0.81 8.77 7.47
CA GLU A 137 -0.29 7.93 7.93
C GLU A 137 -0.14 7.55 9.42
N ASN A 138 1.09 7.37 9.89
CA ASN A 138 1.39 7.16 11.30
C ASN A 138 1.21 8.43 12.16
N ILE A 139 1.41 9.63 11.59
CA ILE A 139 1.09 10.88 12.30
C ILE A 139 -0.43 11.02 12.42
N TYR A 140 -1.18 10.69 11.37
CA TYR A 140 -2.65 10.71 11.38
C TYR A 140 -3.25 9.67 12.33
N SER A 141 -2.68 8.47 12.42
CA SER A 141 -3.18 7.45 13.35
C SER A 141 -3.10 7.90 14.82
N VAL A 142 -2.04 8.65 15.19
CA VAL A 142 -1.75 9.14 16.56
C VAL A 142 -2.09 10.63 16.75
N ALA A 143 -2.84 11.25 15.84
CA ALA A 143 -2.97 12.70 15.74
C ALA A 143 -3.41 13.40 17.04
N VAL A 144 -4.26 12.77 17.87
CA VAL A 144 -4.74 13.30 19.15
C VAL A 144 -3.59 13.74 20.09
N ASN A 145 -2.42 13.09 19.98
CA ASN A 145 -1.26 13.33 20.86
C ASN A 145 -0.10 14.07 20.16
N ARG A 146 -0.30 14.61 18.94
CA ARG A 146 0.78 15.25 18.16
C ARG A 146 0.65 16.77 18.14
N SER A 147 1.80 17.44 18.01
CA SER A 147 1.82 18.90 17.93
C SER A 147 1.21 19.39 16.61
N ILE A 148 0.59 20.57 16.66
CA ILE A 148 -0.03 21.24 15.49
C ILE A 148 0.98 21.40 14.35
N GLN A 149 2.26 21.62 14.67
CA GLN A 149 3.33 21.76 13.68
C GLN A 149 3.57 20.45 12.90
N LEU A 150 3.68 19.31 13.60
CA LEU A 150 3.86 18.01 12.96
C LEU A 150 2.65 17.63 12.10
N LEU A 151 1.45 17.94 12.58
CA LEU A 151 0.22 17.66 11.85
C LEU A 151 0.11 18.51 10.56
N ARG A 152 0.47 19.80 10.63
CA ARG A 152 0.50 20.68 9.45
C ARG A 152 1.46 20.18 8.36
N VAL A 153 2.64 19.70 8.76
CA VAL A 153 3.61 19.10 7.82
C VAL A 153 3.03 17.82 7.22
N ALA A 154 2.37 16.98 8.04
CA ALA A 154 1.72 15.77 7.55
C ALA A 154 0.64 16.08 6.50
N HIS A 155 -0.19 17.10 6.72
CA HIS A 155 -1.17 17.56 5.72
C HIS A 155 -0.54 18.02 4.42
N ALA A 156 0.52 18.83 4.47
CA ALA A 156 1.19 19.31 3.27
C ALA A 156 1.83 18.17 2.47
N VAL A 157 2.53 17.26 3.14
CA VAL A 157 3.20 16.11 2.50
C VAL A 157 2.17 15.11 1.98
N GLY A 158 1.16 14.77 2.78
CA GLY A 158 0.07 13.88 2.38
C GLY A 158 -0.65 14.40 1.14
N PHE A 159 -1.03 15.69 1.13
CA PHE A 159 -1.66 16.32 -0.02
C PHE A 159 -0.78 16.30 -1.28
N LEU A 160 0.52 16.62 -1.15
CA LEU A 160 1.46 16.54 -2.26
C LEU A 160 1.51 15.13 -2.85
N VAL A 161 1.64 14.11 -1.99
CA VAL A 161 1.72 12.72 -2.45
C VAL A 161 0.39 12.26 -3.08
N THR A 162 -0.75 12.70 -2.55
CA THR A 162 -2.06 12.46 -3.16
C THR A 162 -2.14 13.08 -4.56
N LEU A 163 -1.69 14.32 -4.75
CA LEU A 163 -1.64 14.95 -6.07
C LEU A 163 -0.75 14.19 -7.05
N VAL A 164 0.45 13.78 -6.62
CA VAL A 164 1.36 12.97 -7.44
C VAL A 164 0.71 11.64 -7.81
N THR A 165 0.02 10.99 -6.86
CA THR A 165 -0.69 9.72 -7.08
C THR A 165 -1.79 9.88 -8.13
N ILE A 166 -2.63 10.92 -8.00
CA ILE A 166 -3.69 11.24 -8.96
C ILE A 166 -3.07 11.51 -10.33
N PHE A 167 -2.04 12.35 -10.40
CA PHE A 167 -1.35 12.68 -11.66
C PHE A 167 -0.86 11.42 -12.38
N LEU A 168 -0.15 10.52 -11.69
CA LEU A 168 0.38 9.29 -12.29
C LEU A 168 -0.72 8.32 -12.74
N LEU A 169 -1.77 8.14 -11.94
CA LEU A 169 -2.90 7.26 -12.30
C LEU A 169 -3.70 7.81 -13.47
N LEU A 170 -3.99 9.10 -13.49
CA LEU A 170 -4.73 9.72 -14.58
C LEU A 170 -3.95 9.69 -15.90
N ASN A 171 -2.64 9.95 -15.87
CA ASN A 171 -1.80 9.80 -17.07
C ASN A 171 -1.84 8.36 -17.60
N THR A 172 -1.77 7.38 -16.72
CA THR A 172 -1.88 5.96 -17.12
C THR A 172 -3.26 5.66 -17.69
N LEU A 173 -4.33 6.11 -17.05
CA LEU A 173 -5.70 5.91 -17.51
C LEU A 173 -5.93 6.52 -18.90
N TYR A 174 -5.55 7.79 -19.10
CA TYR A 174 -5.72 8.46 -20.39
C TYR A 174 -4.84 7.86 -21.49
N SER A 175 -3.68 7.27 -21.14
CA SER A 175 -2.86 6.54 -22.10
C SER A 175 -3.53 5.28 -22.66
N LEU A 176 -4.53 4.71 -21.97
CA LEU A 176 -5.29 3.55 -22.46
C LEU A 176 -6.25 3.90 -23.60
N ARG A 177 -6.47 5.20 -23.88
CA ARG A 177 -7.36 5.70 -24.96
C ARG A 177 -8.76 5.07 -24.96
N LEU A 178 -9.29 4.80 -23.77
CA LEU A 178 -10.66 4.26 -23.60
C LEU A 178 -11.70 5.30 -23.99
N GLU A 179 -12.93 4.86 -24.24
CA GLU A 179 -14.06 5.74 -24.53
C GLU A 179 -14.34 6.72 -23.38
N SER A 180 -14.85 7.91 -23.72
CA SER A 180 -15.08 8.99 -22.75
C SER A 180 -15.98 8.58 -21.58
N TYR A 181 -17.02 7.75 -21.83
CA TYR A 181 -17.92 7.28 -20.79
C TYR A 181 -17.21 6.37 -19.76
N ILE A 182 -16.33 5.49 -20.23
CA ILE A 182 -15.53 4.60 -19.37
C ILE A 182 -14.51 5.41 -18.58
N ASN A 183 -13.86 6.39 -19.22
CA ASN A 183 -12.92 7.28 -18.54
C ASN A 183 -13.58 8.04 -17.39
N ILE A 184 -14.77 8.60 -17.59
CA ILE A 184 -15.51 9.30 -16.52
C ILE A 184 -15.70 8.38 -15.31
N GLY A 185 -16.10 7.13 -15.53
CA GLY A 185 -16.29 6.13 -14.46
C GLY A 185 -15.00 5.69 -13.76
N LEU A 186 -13.88 5.62 -14.48
CA LEU A 186 -12.58 5.21 -13.92
C LEU A 186 -11.86 6.36 -13.20
N VAL A 187 -11.88 7.57 -13.76
CA VAL A 187 -11.36 8.79 -13.09
C VAL A 187 -12.02 8.91 -11.72
N ALA A 188 -13.34 8.84 -11.72
CA ALA A 188 -14.19 8.76 -10.57
C ALA A 188 -13.78 7.71 -9.52
N LEU A 189 -13.58 6.48 -9.95
CA LEU A 189 -13.22 5.37 -9.07
C LEU A 189 -11.84 5.58 -8.43
N ILE A 190 -10.91 6.18 -9.17
CA ILE A 190 -9.55 6.46 -8.73
C ILE A 190 -9.50 7.66 -7.77
N THR A 191 -10.16 8.77 -8.11
CA THR A 191 -10.07 10.02 -7.34
C THR A 191 -10.90 9.97 -6.06
N MET A 192 -12.03 9.25 -6.05
CA MET A 192 -12.90 9.18 -4.87
C MET A 192 -12.20 8.70 -3.59
N PRO A 193 -11.49 7.55 -3.55
CA PRO A 193 -10.81 7.12 -2.33
C PRO A 193 -9.69 8.08 -1.90
N LEU A 194 -9.01 8.71 -2.86
CA LEU A 194 -7.91 9.66 -2.60
C LEU A 194 -8.43 10.99 -2.03
N VAL A 195 -9.51 11.54 -2.60
CA VAL A 195 -10.16 12.75 -2.10
C VAL A 195 -10.79 12.49 -0.74
N LEU A 196 -11.44 11.33 -0.55
CA LEU A 196 -11.99 10.93 0.74
C LEU A 196 -10.93 10.86 1.83
N GLN A 197 -9.80 10.21 1.54
CA GLN A 197 -8.65 10.14 2.45
C GLN A 197 -8.09 11.53 2.76
N SER A 198 -7.93 12.39 1.74
CA SER A 198 -7.45 13.77 1.92
C SER A 198 -8.38 14.61 2.80
N LEU A 199 -9.70 14.58 2.55
CA LEU A 199 -10.68 15.36 3.31
C LEU A 199 -10.85 14.82 4.74
N TRP A 200 -10.89 13.50 4.92
CA TRP A 200 -10.97 12.89 6.25
C TRP A 200 -9.74 13.23 7.10
N SER A 201 -8.56 13.32 6.50
CA SER A 201 -7.33 13.68 7.21
C SER A 201 -7.38 15.07 7.86
N ILE A 202 -8.26 15.98 7.44
CA ILE A 202 -8.36 17.33 8.03
C ILE A 202 -9.00 17.29 9.43
N LYS A 203 -10.02 16.45 9.62
CA LYS A 203 -10.75 16.34 10.90
C LYS A 203 -10.22 15.21 11.78
N LEU A 204 -9.69 14.13 11.18
CA LEU A 204 -9.15 12.95 11.88
C LEU A 204 -10.15 12.28 12.84
N ASP A 205 -11.44 12.40 12.53
CA ASP A 205 -12.54 11.87 13.33
C ASP A 205 -12.56 10.32 13.32
N GLU A 206 -13.05 9.71 14.41
CA GLU A 206 -13.18 8.25 14.52
C GLU A 206 -14.23 7.66 13.56
N THR A 207 -15.12 8.49 13.02
CA THR A 207 -16.16 8.13 12.04
C THR A 207 -16.03 8.97 10.77
N ILE A 208 -16.54 8.46 9.65
CA ILE A 208 -16.70 9.28 8.44
C ILE A 208 -17.94 10.13 8.63
N ASP A 209 -17.74 11.43 8.84
CA ASP A 209 -18.81 12.43 8.83
C ASP A 209 -19.51 12.43 7.44
N ARG A 210 -20.84 12.45 7.45
CA ARG A 210 -21.67 12.43 6.23
C ARG A 210 -21.33 13.60 5.30
N THR A 211 -20.92 14.72 5.88
CA THR A 211 -20.45 15.91 5.18
C THR A 211 -19.18 15.64 4.37
N VAL A 212 -18.22 14.91 4.94
CA VAL A 212 -16.95 14.55 4.25
C VAL A 212 -17.23 13.62 3.07
N LEU A 213 -18.17 12.68 3.23
CA LEU A 213 -18.56 11.77 2.16
C LEU A 213 -19.25 12.52 1.01
N ILE A 214 -20.15 13.46 1.32
CA ILE A 214 -20.83 14.30 0.32
C ILE A 214 -19.82 15.17 -0.43
N TYR A 215 -18.91 15.86 0.28
CA TYR A 215 -17.88 16.68 -0.36
C TYR A 215 -16.92 15.86 -1.21
N SER A 216 -16.58 14.64 -0.80
CA SER A 216 -15.74 13.74 -1.61
C SER A 216 -16.39 13.36 -2.93
N ILE A 217 -17.73 13.25 -2.96
CA ILE A 217 -18.49 12.96 -4.19
C ILE A 217 -18.52 14.19 -5.11
N PHE A 218 -18.74 15.39 -4.57
CA PHE A 218 -18.79 16.63 -5.36
C PHE A 218 -17.42 17.06 -5.90
N LEU A 219 -16.36 16.89 -5.12
CA LEU A 219 -15.00 17.32 -5.47
C LEU A 219 -14.26 16.30 -6.36
N ARG A 220 -14.93 15.20 -6.73
CA ARG A 220 -14.42 14.13 -7.59
C ARG A 220 -14.25 14.56 -9.06
N PHE A 221 -14.96 15.61 -9.47
CA PHE A 221 -15.06 16.09 -10.85
C PHE A 221 -13.93 17.06 -11.21
#